data_AF-A0A319F1K6-F1
#
_entry.id   AF-A0A319F1K6-F1
#
_cell.length_a   1.000
_cell.length_b   1.000
_cell.length_c   1.000
_cell.angle_alpha   90.00
_cell.angle_beta   90.00
_cell.angle_gamma   90.00
#
_symmetry.space_group_name_H-M   'P 1'
#
loop_
_entity.id
_entity.type
_entity.pdbx_description
1 polymer ?
#
loop_
_entity_poly.entity_id
_entity_poly.type
_entity_poly.pdbx_seq_one_letter_code
_entity_poly.pdbx_strand_id
1 'polypeptide(L)'
;MPSIWKLATGLQLLTAMYAAVGAATTTNCCSAHLESAISIENDGKVLGLSANLVTGDQTFGQSVPDFCNVTVTYTHSNWNDTVHITAEDSWAQSLLSGLASNYSTGMTDTGHSLADQESASWAYKPDGELNLDLLEEYAYVALGDLPAVGKQLSNRYYGHGPQYSFWDGCSTGGRQGIQMAQKYPTAYNGIYAGSPAINFPEITM
;
A
#
# COMPACT_ATOMS: atom_id res chain seq x y z
N MET A 1 5.98 -23.39 28.19
CA MET A 1 5.58 -21.97 28.07
C MET A 1 5.48 -21.65 26.58
N PRO A 2 4.31 -21.69 25.95
CA PRO A 2 4.23 -21.60 24.50
C PRO A 2 4.05 -20.15 24.00
N SER A 3 5.02 -19.72 23.18
CA SER A 3 4.82 -18.94 21.94
C SER A 3 3.96 -17.67 21.93
N ILE A 4 4.32 -16.64 22.73
CA ILE A 4 3.85 -15.25 22.50
C ILE A 4 4.77 -14.48 21.52
N TRP A 5 5.93 -15.03 21.15
CA TRP A 5 6.98 -14.37 20.35
C TRP A 5 6.75 -14.29 18.83
N LYS A 6 5.50 -14.36 18.34
CA LYS A 6 5.20 -14.24 16.90
C LYS A 6 4.30 -13.04 16.54
N LEU A 7 4.01 -12.17 17.50
CA LEU A 7 3.03 -11.09 17.33
C LEU A 7 3.71 -9.71 17.39
N ALA A 8 4.39 -9.30 16.32
CA ALA A 8 4.73 -7.88 16.12
C ALA A 8 5.09 -7.52 14.67
N THR A 9 5.11 -8.48 13.74
CA THR A 9 5.73 -8.28 12.44
C THR A 9 4.83 -8.78 11.32
N GLY A 10 4.45 -7.86 10.43
CA GLY A 10 3.86 -8.21 9.12
C GLY A 10 2.34 -8.22 9.00
N LEU A 11 1.63 -7.26 9.59
CA LEU A 11 0.22 -7.01 9.21
C LEU A 11 0.07 -5.68 8.46
N GLN A 12 0.48 -5.69 7.19
CA GLN A 12 -0.02 -4.80 6.14
C GLN A 12 -1.49 -5.22 5.89
N LEU A 13 -2.53 -4.45 5.57
CA LEU A 13 -2.82 -3.22 4.80
C LEU A 13 -4.28 -2.84 5.12
N LEU A 14 -4.77 -1.67 4.70
CA LEU A 14 -5.70 -1.56 3.56
C LEU A 14 -5.78 -0.10 3.04
N THR A 15 -5.99 0.05 1.73
CA THR A 15 -6.55 1.25 1.11
C THR A 15 -7.61 0.84 0.10
N ALA A 16 -8.83 1.32 0.29
CA ALA A 16 -9.93 1.19 -0.67
C ALA A 16 -10.19 2.55 -1.31
N MET A 17 -9.83 2.73 -2.58
CA MET A 17 -10.19 3.91 -3.36
C MET A 17 -11.47 3.65 -4.15
N TYR A 18 -12.45 4.55 -4.01
CA TYR A 18 -13.72 4.41 -4.70
C TYR A 18 -13.69 5.30 -5.96
N ALA A 19 -13.28 4.71 -7.08
CA ALA A 19 -13.68 5.19 -8.39
C ALA A 19 -14.80 4.26 -8.90
N ALA A 20 -15.93 4.81 -9.37
CA ALA A 20 -16.94 4.00 -10.05
C ALA A 20 -16.31 3.36 -11.29
N VAL A 21 -16.15 2.04 -11.28
CA VAL A 21 -15.41 1.30 -12.30
C VAL A 21 -16.36 0.92 -13.42
N GLY A 22 -16.09 1.39 -14.64
CA GLY A 22 -16.39 0.59 -15.83
C GLY A 22 -15.43 -0.61 -15.89
N ALA A 23 -15.81 -1.71 -16.55
CA ALA A 23 -14.95 -2.89 -16.68
C ALA A 23 -13.56 -2.52 -17.22
N ALA A 24 -12.50 -3.09 -16.63
CA ALA A 24 -11.14 -2.93 -17.13
C ALA A 24 -11.07 -3.41 -18.58
N THR A 25 -10.47 -2.61 -19.46
CA THR A 25 -10.24 -3.00 -20.86
C THR A 25 -8.76 -3.21 -21.10
N THR A 26 -8.42 -4.12 -22.01
CA THR A 26 -7.03 -4.45 -22.38
C THR A 26 -6.24 -3.24 -22.88
N THR A 27 -6.90 -2.21 -23.39
CA THR A 27 -6.25 -1.06 -24.03
C THR A 27 -5.63 -0.08 -23.03
N ASN A 28 -6.18 0.02 -21.81
CA ASN A 28 -5.72 0.98 -20.80
C ASN A 28 -4.76 0.37 -19.75
N CYS A 29 -4.63 -0.96 -19.72
CA CYS A 29 -3.73 -1.66 -18.80
C CYS A 29 -2.33 -1.85 -19.41
N CYS A 30 -1.59 -0.76 -19.54
CA CYS A 30 -0.22 -0.77 -20.08
C CYS A 30 0.66 0.19 -19.29
N SER A 31 1.87 -0.24 -18.91
CA SER A 31 2.81 0.57 -18.12
C SER A 31 3.15 1.89 -18.81
N ALA A 32 3.40 1.88 -20.12
CA ALA A 32 3.69 3.10 -20.89
C ALA A 32 2.54 4.15 -20.84
N HIS A 33 1.29 3.70 -20.71
CA HIS A 33 0.16 4.60 -20.57
C HIS A 33 0.09 5.25 -19.17
N LEU A 34 0.46 4.47 -18.14
CA LEU A 34 0.32 4.82 -16.73
C LEU A 34 1.53 5.58 -16.16
N GLU A 35 2.74 5.31 -16.65
CA GLU A 35 4.00 5.86 -16.11
C GLU A 35 4.02 7.39 -16.09
N SER A 36 3.57 8.00 -17.18
CA SER A 36 3.51 9.47 -17.30
C SER A 36 2.60 10.17 -16.29
N ALA A 37 1.77 9.43 -15.55
CA ALA A 37 0.84 9.99 -14.58
C ALA A 37 1.36 9.97 -13.14
N ILE A 38 2.47 9.30 -12.86
CA ILE A 38 2.94 9.07 -11.48
C ILE A 38 3.92 10.17 -11.07
N SER A 39 3.56 10.92 -10.05
CA SER A 39 4.44 11.76 -9.26
C SER A 39 4.42 11.31 -7.80
N ILE A 40 5.60 11.19 -7.20
CA ILE A 40 5.81 10.85 -5.79
C ILE A 40 6.24 12.12 -5.07
N GLU A 41 5.75 12.36 -3.86
CA GLU A 41 6.19 13.50 -3.04
C GLU A 41 7.62 13.28 -2.51
N ASN A 42 8.15 14.21 -1.71
CA ASN A 42 9.45 14.06 -1.02
C ASN A 42 10.64 13.68 -1.91
N ASP A 43 10.72 14.25 -3.12
CA ASP A 43 11.76 13.95 -4.12
C ASP A 43 11.81 12.45 -4.54
N GLY A 44 10.66 11.78 -4.49
CA GLY A 44 10.50 10.40 -4.90
C GLY A 44 10.68 10.19 -6.41
N LYS A 45 11.29 9.07 -6.78
CA LYS A 45 11.64 8.69 -8.15
C LYS A 45 11.11 7.30 -8.46
N VAL A 46 10.30 7.21 -9.51
CA VAL A 46 9.84 5.92 -10.04
C VAL A 46 11.04 5.19 -10.63
N LEU A 47 11.28 3.97 -10.14
CA LEU A 47 12.32 3.05 -10.60
C LEU A 47 11.77 2.03 -11.60
N GLY A 48 10.49 1.68 -11.49
CA GLY A 48 9.84 0.73 -12.37
C GLY A 48 8.33 0.74 -12.25
N LEU A 49 7.67 0.32 -13.32
CA LEU A 49 6.23 0.17 -13.40
C LEU A 49 5.86 -1.09 -14.19
N SER A 50 5.05 -1.95 -13.60
CA SER A 50 4.40 -3.07 -14.30
C SER A 50 2.89 -2.86 -14.30
N ALA A 51 2.23 -3.33 -15.35
CA ALA A 51 0.77 -3.31 -15.47
C ALA A 51 0.34 -4.58 -16.20
N ASN A 52 -0.44 -5.42 -15.53
CA ASN A 52 -0.86 -6.73 -16.02
C ASN A 52 -2.38 -6.86 -15.88
N LEU A 53 -3.07 -7.21 -16.97
CA LEU A 53 -4.50 -7.48 -16.90
C LEU A 53 -4.73 -8.85 -16.25
N VAL A 54 -5.50 -8.87 -15.17
CA VAL A 54 -5.95 -10.07 -14.48
C VAL A 54 -7.41 -10.31 -14.87
N THR A 55 -7.71 -11.49 -15.39
CA THR A 55 -9.06 -11.85 -15.87
C THR A 55 -9.58 -13.09 -15.17
N GLY A 56 -10.85 -13.07 -14.78
CA GLY A 56 -11.53 -14.26 -14.23
C GLY A 56 -10.95 -14.78 -12.91
N ASP A 57 -10.41 -13.89 -12.06
CA ASP A 57 -9.90 -14.28 -10.75
C ASP A 57 -11.04 -14.75 -9.83
N GLN A 58 -10.79 -15.87 -9.15
CA GLN A 58 -11.70 -16.55 -8.21
C GLN A 58 -10.98 -16.79 -6.88
N THR A 59 -10.24 -15.79 -6.39
CA THR A 59 -9.52 -15.94 -5.14
C THR A 59 -10.49 -15.93 -3.94
N PHE A 60 -10.31 -16.87 -3.01
CA PHE A 60 -11.19 -17.12 -1.85
C PHE A 60 -12.67 -17.37 -2.18
N GLY A 61 -13.00 -17.86 -3.38
CA GLY A 61 -14.37 -18.19 -3.77
C GLY A 61 -15.27 -16.97 -4.04
N GLN A 62 -14.67 -15.78 -4.15
CA GLN A 62 -15.35 -14.58 -4.66
C GLN A 62 -14.97 -14.36 -6.12
N SER A 63 -15.96 -14.02 -6.94
CA SER A 63 -15.71 -13.60 -8.32
C SER A 63 -15.21 -12.16 -8.30
N VAL A 64 -13.96 -11.96 -8.72
CA VAL A 64 -13.39 -10.62 -8.87
C VAL A 64 -13.56 -10.20 -10.34
N PRO A 65 -14.06 -8.98 -10.62
CA PRO A 65 -14.10 -8.44 -11.99
C PRO A 65 -12.71 -8.37 -12.61
N ASP A 66 -12.60 -8.35 -13.93
CA ASP A 66 -11.31 -8.11 -14.59
C ASP A 66 -10.72 -6.77 -14.12
N PHE A 67 -9.43 -6.76 -13.77
CA PHE A 67 -8.74 -5.56 -13.28
C PHE A 67 -7.29 -5.47 -13.78
N CYS A 68 -6.74 -4.27 -13.74
CA CYS A 68 -5.34 -4.03 -14.06
C CYS A 68 -4.49 -4.07 -12.79
N ASN A 69 -3.70 -5.12 -12.60
CA ASN A 69 -2.73 -5.18 -11.51
C ASN A 69 -1.51 -4.34 -11.87
N VAL A 70 -1.30 -3.26 -11.12
CA VAL A 70 -0.21 -2.31 -11.33
C VAL A 70 0.75 -2.38 -10.17
N THR A 71 2.04 -2.60 -10.45
CA THR A 71 3.10 -2.48 -9.45
C THR A 71 3.97 -1.28 -9.77
N VAL A 72 4.05 -0.33 -8.84
CA VAL A 72 4.94 0.83 -8.89
C VAL A 72 6.11 0.58 -7.94
N THR A 73 7.34 0.64 -8.43
CA THR A 73 8.55 0.62 -7.60
C THR A 73 9.16 2.03 -7.61
N TYR A 74 9.49 2.57 -6.45
CA TYR A 74 10.09 3.90 -6.31
C TYR A 74 11.05 3.99 -5.13
N THR A 75 11.79 5.09 -5.04
CA THR A 75 12.74 5.43 -3.97
C THR A 75 12.69 6.94 -3.71
N HIS A 76 13.04 7.38 -2.50
CA HIS A 76 13.22 8.78 -2.19
C HIS A 76 14.69 9.23 -2.36
N SER A 77 14.88 10.47 -2.80
CA SER A 77 16.23 10.97 -3.06
C SER A 77 17.08 11.00 -1.80
N ASN A 78 18.22 10.30 -1.83
CA ASN A 78 19.15 10.11 -0.72
C ASN A 78 18.65 9.17 0.39
N TRP A 79 17.52 8.50 0.19
CA TRP A 79 17.04 7.47 1.09
C TRP A 79 17.55 6.13 0.55
N ASN A 80 18.03 5.25 1.44
CA ASN A 80 18.41 3.90 1.04
C ASN A 80 17.18 2.98 1.13
N ASP A 81 16.14 3.35 0.38
CA ASP A 81 14.83 2.71 0.38
C ASP A 81 14.47 2.15 -1.01
N THR A 82 13.53 1.23 -1.03
CA THR A 82 12.85 0.82 -2.25
C THR A 82 11.45 0.40 -1.86
N VAL A 83 10.47 1.20 -2.26
CA VAL A 83 9.08 1.02 -1.90
C VAL A 83 8.31 0.45 -3.09
N HIS A 84 7.44 -0.50 -2.81
CA HIS A 84 6.50 -1.07 -3.77
C HIS A 84 5.09 -0.65 -3.42
N ILE A 85 4.32 -0.25 -4.44
CA ILE A 85 2.86 -0.16 -4.40
C ILE A 85 2.30 -1.21 -5.35
N THR A 86 1.41 -2.08 -4.87
CA THR A 86 0.78 -3.14 -5.70
C THR A 86 -0.71 -3.27 -5.39
N ALA A 87 -1.45 -4.00 -6.23
CA ALA A 87 -2.86 -4.36 -6.00
C ALA A 87 -3.06 -5.83 -5.59
N GLU A 88 -2.01 -6.65 -5.65
CA GLU A 88 -2.05 -8.06 -5.25
C GLU A 88 -0.81 -8.48 -4.44
N ASP A 89 -1.06 -9.28 -3.41
CA ASP A 89 -0.08 -10.16 -2.76
C ASP A 89 -0.82 -11.34 -2.08
N SER A 90 -0.11 -12.44 -1.85
CA SER A 90 -0.50 -13.69 -1.20
C SER A 90 -1.20 -13.58 0.16
N TRP A 91 -1.12 -12.43 0.82
CA TRP A 91 -1.75 -12.15 2.12
C TRP A 91 -2.80 -11.03 2.03
N ALA A 92 -3.06 -10.51 0.83
CA ALA A 92 -3.98 -9.40 0.55
C ALA A 92 -5.45 -9.83 0.34
N GLN A 93 -5.95 -10.72 1.20
CA GLN A 93 -7.36 -11.17 1.22
C GLN A 93 -8.37 -10.01 1.16
N SER A 94 -8.01 -8.89 1.77
CA SER A 94 -8.87 -7.72 1.89
C SER A 94 -8.80 -6.75 0.70
N LEU A 95 -7.75 -6.81 -0.13
CA LEU A 95 -7.77 -6.12 -1.43
C LEU A 95 -8.75 -6.80 -2.39
N LEU A 96 -8.79 -8.13 -2.35
CA LEU A 96 -9.68 -8.92 -3.20
C LEU A 96 -11.17 -8.69 -2.90
N SER A 97 -11.56 -8.51 -1.63
CA SER A 97 -12.93 -8.12 -1.30
C SER A 97 -13.27 -6.71 -1.78
N GLY A 98 -12.29 -5.80 -1.77
CA GLY A 98 -12.43 -4.47 -2.35
C GLY A 98 -12.61 -4.52 -3.87
N LEU A 99 -11.77 -5.27 -4.57
CA LEU A 99 -11.87 -5.50 -6.02
C LEU A 99 -13.20 -6.17 -6.39
N ALA A 100 -13.64 -7.20 -5.64
CA ALA A 100 -14.93 -7.86 -5.81
C ALA A 100 -16.12 -6.89 -5.63
N SER A 101 -15.93 -5.85 -4.84
CA SER A 101 -16.91 -4.77 -4.63
C SER A 101 -16.78 -3.63 -5.65
N ASN A 102 -15.95 -3.81 -6.69
CA ASN A 102 -15.61 -2.81 -7.70
C ASN A 102 -14.92 -1.56 -7.11
N TYR A 103 -13.93 -1.76 -6.24
CA TYR A 103 -13.02 -0.68 -5.81
C TYR A 103 -11.67 -0.79 -6.49
N SER A 104 -11.01 0.35 -6.69
CA SER A 104 -9.58 0.36 -6.93
C SER A 104 -8.88 0.19 -5.59
N THR A 105 -8.02 -0.81 -5.47
CA THR A 105 -7.36 -1.15 -4.22
C THR A 105 -5.86 -1.06 -4.38
N GLY A 106 -5.18 -0.68 -3.31
CA GLY A 106 -3.74 -0.54 -3.32
C GLY A 106 -3.12 -0.84 -1.97
N MET A 107 -1.85 -1.22 -2.02
CA MET A 107 -1.05 -1.59 -0.88
C MET A 107 0.38 -1.15 -1.02
N THR A 108 1.11 -1.00 0.09
CA THR A 108 2.54 -0.71 0.07
C THR A 108 3.32 -1.62 1.01
N ASP A 109 4.55 -1.97 0.60
CA ASP A 109 5.48 -2.73 1.43
C ASP A 109 6.19 -1.88 2.49
N THR A 110 6.01 -0.55 2.46
CA THR A 110 6.66 0.43 3.34
C THR A 110 8.18 0.40 3.30
N GLY A 111 8.76 0.12 2.13
CA GLY A 111 10.19 0.29 1.87
C GLY A 111 11.09 -0.87 2.27
N HIS A 112 10.52 -2.00 2.69
CA HIS A 112 11.27 -3.19 3.08
C HIS A 112 10.58 -4.48 2.64
N SER A 113 11.39 -5.51 2.36
CA SER A 113 10.89 -6.80 1.91
C SER A 113 10.02 -7.46 2.98
N LEU A 114 8.95 -8.10 2.54
CA LEU A 114 8.09 -8.95 3.37
C LEU A 114 8.86 -10.09 4.03
N ALA A 115 9.92 -10.59 3.39
CA ALA A 115 10.78 -11.61 3.98
C ALA A 115 11.56 -11.08 5.19
N ASP A 116 11.86 -9.78 5.20
CA ASP A 116 12.59 -9.14 6.29
C ASP A 116 11.67 -8.74 7.44
N GLN A 117 10.35 -8.75 7.22
CA GLN A 117 9.37 -8.40 8.26
C GLN A 117 9.47 -9.30 9.46
N GLU A 118 9.84 -10.58 9.32
CA GLU A 118 9.99 -11.47 10.47
C GLU A 118 11.13 -11.06 11.44
N SER A 119 11.93 -10.04 11.08
CA SER A 119 12.98 -9.48 11.90
C SER A 119 12.92 -7.95 11.97
N ALA A 120 13.54 -7.35 12.98
CA ALA A 120 13.75 -5.90 13.02
C ALA A 120 14.99 -5.46 12.21
N SER A 121 15.60 -6.33 11.40
CA SER A 121 16.90 -6.05 10.76
C SER A 121 16.84 -4.91 9.74
N TRP A 122 15.72 -4.75 9.04
CA TRP A 122 15.47 -3.65 8.09
C TRP A 122 15.53 -2.26 8.77
N ALA A 123 15.27 -2.19 10.08
CA ALA A 123 15.32 -0.94 10.83
C ALA A 123 16.74 -0.50 11.17
N TYR A 124 17.77 -1.26 10.78
CA TYR A 124 19.18 -0.96 11.03
C TYR A 124 19.97 -0.90 9.73
N LYS A 125 21.00 -0.05 9.73
CA LYS A 125 22.03 0.02 8.69
C LYS A 125 23.09 -1.06 8.91
N PRO A 126 23.96 -1.36 7.90
CA PRO A 126 25.01 -2.36 8.05
C PRO A 126 26.02 -2.09 9.17
N ASP A 127 26.17 -0.84 9.60
CA ASP A 127 27.02 -0.41 10.72
C ASP A 127 26.34 -0.58 12.10
N GLY A 128 25.07 -0.99 12.13
CA GLY A 128 24.29 -1.19 13.35
C GLY A 128 23.56 0.05 13.86
N GLU A 129 23.67 1.20 13.18
CA GLU A 129 22.86 2.37 13.49
C GLU A 129 21.42 2.20 13.00
N LEU A 130 20.47 2.96 13.57
CA LEU A 130 19.09 2.94 13.11
C LEU A 130 19.00 3.52 11.68
N ASN A 131 18.22 2.84 10.83
CA ASN A 131 17.82 3.36 9.54
C ASN A 131 16.58 4.23 9.72
N LEU A 132 16.80 5.50 10.08
CA LEU A 132 15.71 6.45 10.33
C LEU A 132 14.83 6.68 9.08
N ASP A 133 15.42 6.66 7.89
CA ASP A 133 14.69 6.82 6.63
C ASP A 133 13.67 5.68 6.45
N LEU A 134 14.10 4.42 6.60
CA LEU A 134 13.17 3.28 6.55
C LEU A 134 12.17 3.23 7.72
N LEU A 135 12.56 3.72 8.90
CA LEU A 135 11.62 3.86 10.00
C LEU A 135 10.54 4.90 9.70
N GLU A 136 10.87 6.00 9.02
CA GLU A 136 9.92 7.00 8.55
C GLU A 136 9.03 6.46 7.42
N GLU A 137 9.58 5.67 6.49
CA GLU A 137 8.80 4.93 5.48
C GLU A 137 7.73 4.06 6.13
N TYR A 138 8.14 3.22 7.07
CA TYR A 138 7.24 2.36 7.84
C TYR A 138 6.24 3.14 8.69
N ALA A 139 6.68 4.26 9.25
CA ALA A 139 5.85 5.06 10.13
C ALA A 139 4.74 5.75 9.34
N TYR A 140 5.06 6.46 8.25
CA TYR A 140 4.11 7.32 7.56
C TYR A 140 4.39 7.69 6.09
N VAL A 141 5.63 7.66 5.56
CA VAL A 141 5.93 8.23 4.22
C VAL A 141 5.29 7.41 3.10
N ALA A 142 5.66 6.14 2.92
CA ALA A 142 5.02 5.23 1.97
C ALA A 142 3.49 5.16 2.11
N LEU A 143 2.98 5.34 3.33
CA LEU A 143 1.54 5.33 3.62
C LEU A 143 0.83 6.57 3.07
N GLY A 144 1.51 7.72 3.03
CA GLY A 144 1.04 8.96 2.40
C GLY A 144 1.21 8.95 0.87
N ASP A 145 2.25 8.31 0.36
CA ASP A 145 2.48 8.16 -1.08
C ASP A 145 1.45 7.24 -1.74
N LEU A 146 1.08 6.15 -1.07
CA LEU A 146 0.06 5.20 -1.56
C LEU A 146 -1.23 5.89 -2.04
N PRO A 147 -1.90 6.75 -1.23
CA PRO A 147 -3.11 7.42 -1.66
C PRO A 147 -2.87 8.46 -2.75
N ALA A 148 -1.69 9.11 -2.79
CA ALA A 148 -1.34 10.05 -3.85
C ALA A 148 -1.17 9.33 -5.20
N VAL A 149 -0.41 8.24 -5.22
CA VAL A 149 -0.16 7.43 -6.43
C VAL A 149 -1.43 6.75 -6.91
N GLY A 150 -2.19 6.11 -6.02
CA GLY A 150 -3.41 5.40 -6.42
C GLY A 150 -4.47 6.33 -7.03
N LYS A 151 -4.59 7.57 -6.54
CA LYS A 151 -5.50 8.59 -7.12
C LYS A 151 -5.05 9.02 -8.52
N GLN A 152 -3.74 9.19 -8.72
CA GLN A 152 -3.16 9.52 -10.03
C GLN A 152 -3.37 8.39 -11.04
N LEU A 153 -3.09 7.15 -10.64
CA LEU A 153 -3.34 5.95 -11.46
C LEU A 153 -4.82 5.79 -11.80
N SER A 154 -5.70 5.95 -10.83
CA SER A 154 -7.16 5.89 -11.04
C SER A 154 -7.61 6.95 -12.05
N ASN A 155 -7.15 8.19 -11.88
CA ASN A 155 -7.49 9.28 -12.80
C ASN A 155 -6.98 9.02 -14.22
N ARG A 156 -5.77 8.47 -14.35
CA ARG A 156 -5.19 8.13 -15.64
C ARG A 156 -5.94 6.99 -16.32
N TYR A 157 -6.24 5.93 -15.58
CA TYR A 157 -6.85 4.72 -16.12
C TYR A 157 -8.34 4.88 -16.43
N TYR A 158 -9.10 5.54 -15.54
CA TYR A 158 -10.56 5.70 -15.65
C TYR A 158 -10.98 7.06 -16.22
N GLY A 159 -10.05 8.01 -16.39
CA GLY A 159 -10.34 9.37 -16.83
C GLY A 159 -10.91 10.29 -15.73
N HIS A 160 -11.09 9.78 -14.51
CA HIS A 160 -11.45 10.55 -13.33
C HIS A 160 -10.85 9.94 -12.07
N GLY A 161 -10.53 10.78 -11.08
CA GLY A 161 -10.11 10.32 -9.76
C GLY A 161 -11.27 9.67 -8.96
N PRO A 162 -10.96 9.03 -7.83
CA PRO A 162 -11.98 8.53 -6.92
C PRO A 162 -12.77 9.70 -6.31
N GLN A 163 -14.08 9.52 -6.11
CA GLN A 163 -14.91 10.52 -5.39
C GLN A 163 -14.62 10.52 -3.89
N TYR A 164 -14.33 9.33 -3.36
CA TYR A 164 -13.96 9.11 -1.97
C TYR A 164 -12.80 8.11 -1.89
N SER A 165 -11.93 8.27 -0.89
CA SER A 165 -10.89 7.30 -0.54
C SER A 165 -11.04 6.86 0.91
N PHE A 166 -10.81 5.58 1.18
CA PHE A 166 -10.95 4.99 2.50
C PHE A 166 -9.69 4.21 2.90
N TRP A 167 -9.37 4.27 4.18
CA TRP A 167 -8.44 3.36 4.83
C TRP A 167 -9.26 2.32 5.60
N ASP A 168 -8.86 1.06 5.50
CA ASP A 168 -9.33 -0.02 6.37
C ASP A 168 -8.04 -0.68 6.90
N GLY A 169 -8.03 -1.20 8.12
CA GLY A 169 -6.76 -1.59 8.72
C GLY A 169 -6.96 -2.18 10.09
N CYS A 170 -6.26 -3.29 10.37
CA CYS A 170 -6.27 -3.95 11.67
C CYS A 170 -4.84 -4.05 12.24
N SER A 171 -4.68 -4.02 13.56
CA SER A 171 -3.37 -4.14 14.23
C SER A 171 -2.40 -3.02 13.81
N THR A 172 -1.28 -3.37 13.18
CA THR A 172 -0.36 -2.41 12.53
C THR A 172 -1.09 -1.52 11.52
N GLY A 173 -2.00 -2.07 10.71
CA GLY A 173 -2.85 -1.28 9.82
C GLY A 173 -3.76 -0.29 10.56
N GLY A 174 -4.20 -0.62 11.78
CA GLY A 174 -4.95 0.31 12.64
C GLY A 174 -4.07 1.45 13.16
N ARG A 175 -2.82 1.17 13.56
CA ARG A 175 -1.82 2.20 13.91
C ARG A 175 -1.61 3.15 12.73
N GLN A 176 -1.38 2.58 11.56
CA GLN A 176 -1.13 3.31 10.32
C GLN A 176 -2.31 4.20 9.93
N GLY A 177 -3.55 3.69 10.02
CA GLY A 177 -4.75 4.49 9.77
C GLY A 177 -4.83 5.71 10.69
N ILE A 178 -4.56 5.55 11.99
CA ILE A 178 -4.52 6.68 12.92
C ILE A 178 -3.37 7.64 12.56
N GLN A 179 -2.21 7.13 12.17
CA GLN A 179 -1.10 7.96 11.72
C GLN A 179 -1.45 8.77 10.47
N MET A 180 -2.18 8.19 9.51
CA MET A 180 -2.66 8.90 8.32
C MET A 180 -3.64 10.00 8.68
N ALA A 181 -4.54 9.78 9.64
CA ALA A 181 -5.41 10.84 10.14
C ALA A 181 -4.63 12.03 10.72
N GLN A 182 -3.48 11.79 11.35
CA GLN A 182 -2.66 12.82 12.00
C GLN A 182 -1.71 13.53 11.04
N LYS A 183 -1.04 12.79 10.14
CA LYS A 183 0.00 13.32 9.24
C LYS A 183 -0.53 13.73 7.88
N TYR A 184 -1.51 13.01 7.34
CA TYR A 184 -2.07 13.22 6.02
C TYR A 184 -3.61 13.33 6.09
N PRO A 185 -4.15 14.36 6.77
CA PRO A 185 -5.59 14.45 7.07
C PRO A 185 -6.49 14.54 5.84
N THR A 186 -5.93 14.79 4.65
CA THR A 186 -6.64 14.86 3.37
C THR A 186 -6.41 13.64 2.47
N ALA A 187 -5.61 12.67 2.91
CA ALA A 187 -5.34 11.45 2.13
C ALA A 187 -6.60 10.57 1.99
N TYR A 188 -7.44 10.51 3.02
CA TYR A 188 -8.63 9.66 3.10
C TYR A 188 -9.86 10.43 3.60
N ASN A 189 -11.02 10.10 3.05
CA ASN A 189 -12.31 10.60 3.50
C ASN A 189 -12.86 9.80 4.69
N GLY A 190 -12.47 8.54 4.83
CA GLY A 190 -12.83 7.70 5.97
C GLY A 190 -11.72 6.73 6.34
N ILE A 191 -11.57 6.48 7.64
CA ILE A 191 -10.53 5.59 8.17
C ILE A 191 -11.20 4.64 9.16
N TYR A 192 -11.19 3.35 8.84
CA TYR A 192 -11.49 2.29 9.79
C TYR A 192 -10.17 1.76 10.36
N ALA A 193 -9.97 1.97 11.66
CA ALA A 193 -8.78 1.55 12.39
C ALA A 193 -9.15 0.51 13.45
N GLY A 194 -9.14 -0.77 13.07
CA GLY A 194 -9.37 -1.91 13.94
C GLY A 194 -8.16 -2.25 14.82
N SER A 195 -8.40 -2.57 16.09
CA SER A 195 -7.38 -3.04 17.05
C SER A 195 -6.02 -2.31 16.93
N PRO A 196 -5.98 -0.96 16.98
CA PRO A 196 -4.82 -0.23 16.49
C PRO A 196 -3.64 -0.30 17.47
N ALA A 197 -2.48 -0.71 16.97
CA ALA A 197 -1.22 -0.83 17.74
C ALA A 197 -0.54 0.54 17.97
N ILE A 198 -1.26 1.50 18.57
CA ILE A 198 -0.81 2.90 18.73
C ILE A 198 0.33 3.08 19.71
N ASN A 199 0.46 2.20 20.71
CA ASN A 199 1.57 2.21 21.66
C ASN A 199 2.67 1.24 21.19
N PHE A 200 3.12 1.45 19.95
CA PHE A 200 3.98 0.51 19.24
C PHE A 200 5.26 0.17 20.01
N PRO A 201 6.01 1.14 20.57
CA PRO A 201 7.21 0.84 21.35
C PRO A 201 6.94 -0.16 22.49
N GLU A 202 5.87 0.03 23.25
CA GLU A 202 5.50 -0.79 24.41
C GLU A 202 4.95 -2.17 24.04
N ILE A 203 4.53 -2.37 22.79
CA ILE A 203 4.09 -3.66 22.27
C ILE A 203 5.30 -4.47 21.75
N THR A 204 6.36 -3.79 21.32
CA THR A 204 7.54 -4.40 20.67
C THR A 204 8.75 -4.56 21.56
N MET A 205 8.78 -3.92 22.73
CA MET A 205 9.84 -4.01 23.76
C MET A 205 9.43 -4.95 24.90
#